data_AF-A0A3S0KFW0-F1
#
_entry.id   AF-A0A3S0KFW0-F1
#
_cell.length_a   1.000
_cell.length_b   1.000
_cell.length_c   1.000
_cell.angle_alpha   90.00
_cell.angle_beta   90.00
_cell.angle_gamma   90.00
#
_symmetry.space_group_name_H-M   'P 1'
#
loop_
_entity.id
_entity.type
_entity.pdbx_description
1 polymer ?
#
loop_
_entity_poly.entity_id
_entity_poly.type
_entity_poly.pdbx_seq_one_letter_code
_entity_poly.pdbx_strand_id
1 'polypeptide(L)'
;MPLGYSPRSAWPRTGRVCTACGACCTAPDIAALVKPLGQPCVHLGADCLCGIYAERPSICRSYSPDWVCGEVALLPTLEERSARFLEIYGLINIKTKP
;
A
#
# COMPACT_ATOMS: atom_id res chain seq x y z
N MET A 1 8.35 -14.27 -14.26
CA MET A 1 7.76 -13.92 -12.95
C MET A 1 8.01 -15.09 -12.01
N PRO A 2 8.63 -14.89 -10.83
CA PRO A 2 8.81 -15.99 -9.88
C PRO A 2 7.45 -16.53 -9.45
N LEU A 3 7.34 -17.86 -9.39
CA LEU A 3 6.16 -18.59 -8.96
C LEU A 3 5.79 -18.16 -7.54
N GLY A 4 4.72 -17.39 -7.38
CA GLY A 4 4.30 -16.81 -6.10
C GLY A 4 3.95 -15.32 -6.16
N TYR A 5 4.26 -14.62 -7.25
CA TYR A 5 3.78 -13.25 -7.47
C TYR A 5 2.40 -13.24 -8.15
N SER A 6 1.46 -12.49 -7.58
CA SER A 6 0.09 -12.35 -8.10
C SER A 6 0.03 -11.51 -9.38
N PRO A 7 -0.91 -11.80 -10.31
CA PRO A 7 -1.02 -11.08 -11.57
C PRO A 7 -1.46 -9.62 -11.39
N ARG A 8 -1.03 -8.77 -12.33
CA ARG A 8 -1.05 -7.30 -12.24
C ARG A 8 -2.34 -6.62 -12.75
N SER A 9 -3.47 -7.32 -12.98
CA SER A 9 -4.67 -6.65 -13.54
C SER A 9 -6.04 -7.30 -13.27
N ALA A 10 -7.06 -6.42 -13.37
CA ALA A 10 -8.52 -6.58 -13.26
C ALA A 10 -9.02 -7.25 -11.97
N TRP A 11 -9.13 -6.46 -10.91
CA TRP A 11 -9.55 -6.90 -9.58
C TRP A 11 -10.80 -7.80 -9.63
N PRO A 12 -10.72 -9.09 -9.24
CA PRO A 12 -11.89 -9.92 -9.08
C PRO A 12 -12.70 -9.37 -7.89
N ARG A 13 -14.01 -9.14 -8.05
CA ARG A 13 -14.92 -8.74 -6.96
C ARG A 13 -14.86 -9.65 -5.71
N THR A 14 -14.16 -10.79 -5.82
CA THR A 14 -14.00 -11.84 -4.81
C THR A 14 -12.53 -12.12 -4.42
N GLY A 15 -11.54 -11.34 -4.90
CA GLY A 15 -10.12 -11.63 -4.70
C GLY A 15 -9.42 -10.79 -3.64
N ARG A 16 -8.86 -11.43 -2.60
CA ARG A 16 -7.84 -10.84 -1.69
C ARG A 16 -6.46 -10.77 -2.36
N VAL A 17 -6.40 -10.19 -3.55
CA VAL A 17 -5.19 -10.19 -4.39
C VAL A 17 -4.51 -8.83 -4.31
N CYS A 18 -3.23 -8.79 -3.92
CA CYS A 18 -2.46 -7.56 -3.92
C CYS A 18 -2.24 -7.06 -5.35
N THR A 19 -2.58 -5.80 -5.64
CA THR A 19 -2.31 -5.12 -6.91
C THR A 19 -0.90 -4.54 -7.02
N ALA A 20 -0.08 -4.65 -5.98
CA ALA A 20 1.17 -3.90 -5.87
C ALA A 20 0.98 -2.38 -6.04
N CYS A 21 -0.13 -1.82 -5.54
CA CYS A 21 -0.43 -0.40 -5.66
C CYS A 21 0.51 0.50 -4.84
N GLY A 22 1.20 -0.05 -3.83
CA GLY A 22 2.09 0.70 -2.92
C GLY A 22 1.37 1.43 -1.78
N ALA A 23 0.04 1.52 -1.79
CA ALA A 23 -0.72 2.30 -0.80
C ALA A 23 -0.52 1.81 0.65
N CYS A 24 -0.53 0.50 0.88
CA CYS A 24 -0.31 -0.07 2.22
C CYS A 24 1.12 0.17 2.76
N CYS A 25 2.08 0.50 1.90
CA CYS A 25 3.45 0.84 2.29
C CYS A 25 3.63 2.34 2.54
N THR A 26 2.74 3.19 2.01
CA THR A 26 2.85 4.66 2.10
C THR A 26 1.86 5.24 3.10
N ALA A 27 0.60 4.82 3.06
CA ALA A 27 -0.46 5.46 3.82
C ALA A 27 -0.43 5.21 5.34
N PRO A 28 -0.45 3.97 5.86
CA PRO A 28 -0.60 3.73 7.31
C PRO A 28 0.66 4.07 8.10
N ASP A 29 0.57 4.53 9.35
CA ASP A 29 1.74 4.59 10.22
C ASP A 29 2.13 3.17 10.66
N ILE A 30 3.43 2.96 10.85
CA ILE A 30 3.97 1.66 11.28
C ILE A 30 5.00 1.93 12.36
N ALA A 31 4.57 1.88 13.62
CA ALA A 31 5.43 2.10 14.78
C ALA A 31 6.68 1.19 14.79
N ALA A 32 6.52 -0.08 14.38
CA ALA A 32 7.62 -1.05 14.28
C ALA A 32 8.73 -0.65 13.29
N LEU A 33 8.43 0.24 12.34
CA LEU A 33 9.38 0.77 11.36
C LEU A 33 9.64 2.26 11.55
N VAL A 34 9.13 2.86 12.64
CA VAL A 34 9.14 4.32 12.88
C VAL A 34 8.60 5.08 11.65
N LYS A 35 7.66 4.47 10.93
CA LYS A 35 7.12 5.03 9.69
C LYS A 35 5.93 5.93 10.02
N PRO A 36 6.00 7.25 9.78
CA PRO A 36 4.87 8.12 10.03
C PRO A 36 3.77 7.91 8.99
N LEU A 37 2.56 8.33 9.38
CA LEU A 37 1.36 8.26 8.55
C LEU A 37 1.56 9.12 7.28
N GLY A 38 1.14 8.59 6.13
CA GLY A 38 1.22 9.25 4.83
C GLY A 38 2.61 9.33 4.20
N GLN A 39 3.67 8.82 4.85
CA GLN A 39 5.02 8.80 4.27
C GLN A 39 5.39 7.43 3.67
N PRO A 40 6.09 7.40 2.53
CA PRO A 40 6.55 6.17 1.91
C PRO A 40 7.51 5.43 2.83
N CYS A 41 7.32 4.11 2.95
CA CYS A 41 8.25 3.26 3.68
C CYS A 41 9.64 3.29 3.05
N VAL A 42 10.69 3.27 3.87
CA VAL A 42 12.09 3.22 3.41
C VAL A 42 12.41 1.98 2.57
N HIS A 43 11.62 0.91 2.71
CA HIS A 43 11.77 -0.32 1.94
C HIS A 43 10.85 -0.39 0.71
N LEU A 44 10.13 0.69 0.38
CA LEU A 44 9.29 0.74 -0.81
C LEU A 44 10.15 1.04 -2.04
N GLY A 45 10.15 0.11 -3.00
CA GLY A 45 10.81 0.29 -4.29
C GLY A 45 9.98 1.17 -5.24
N ALA A 46 10.64 1.68 -6.28
CA ALA A 46 9.99 2.47 -7.35
C ALA A 46 8.91 1.67 -8.12
N ASP A 47 8.96 0.34 -8.06
CA ASP A 47 7.98 -0.59 -8.62
C ASP A 47 6.79 -0.85 -7.69
N CYS A 48 6.67 -0.09 -6.59
CA CYS A 48 5.67 -0.26 -5.54
C CYS A 48 5.73 -1.62 -4.82
N LEU A 49 6.87 -2.30 -4.89
CA LEU A 49 7.14 -3.54 -4.16
C LEU A 49 7.97 -3.29 -2.90
N CYS A 50 7.83 -4.17 -1.92
CA CYS A 50 8.61 -4.11 -0.69
C CYS A 50 9.95 -4.83 -0.88
N GLY A 51 11.06 -4.13 -0.71
CA GLY A 51 12.41 -4.68 -0.84
C GLY A 51 12.77 -5.72 0.22
N ILE A 52 12.08 -5.72 1.37
CA ILE A 52 12.28 -6.68 2.47
C ILE A 52 11.09 -7.63 2.65
N TYR A 53 10.43 -8.03 1.56
CA TYR A 53 9.19 -8.83 1.62
C TYR A 53 9.30 -10.07 2.53
N ALA A 54 10.44 -10.76 2.46
CA ALA A 54 10.73 -11.96 3.26
C ALA A 54 10.95 -11.67 4.76
N GLU A 55 11.24 -10.42 5.14
CA GLU A 55 11.58 -9.99 6.51
C GLU A 55 10.54 -9.03 7.09
N ARG A 56 9.39 -8.87 6.42
CA ARG A 56 8.31 -7.97 6.87
C ARG A 56 7.95 -8.21 8.34
N PRO A 57 7.80 -7.13 9.14
CA PRO A 57 7.30 -7.25 10.50
C PRO A 57 5.87 -7.78 10.51
N SER A 58 5.44 -8.32 11.66
CA SER A 58 4.12 -8.95 11.82
C SER A 58 2.98 -8.07 11.32
N ILE A 59 2.99 -6.78 11.64
CA ILE A 59 1.99 -5.81 11.20
C ILE A 59 1.84 -5.73 9.67
N CYS A 60 2.96 -5.74 8.93
CA CYS A 60 2.95 -5.74 7.46
C CYS A 60 2.48 -7.08 6.87
N ARG A 61 2.63 -8.19 7.60
CA ARG A 61 2.15 -9.52 7.17
C ARG A 61 0.68 -9.74 7.49
N SER A 62 0.18 -9.12 8.56
CA SER A 62 -1.23 -9.16 8.94
C SER A 62 -2.12 -8.35 8.00
N TYR A 63 -1.54 -7.41 7.24
CA TYR A 63 -2.27 -6.67 6.22
C TYR A 63 -2.78 -7.60 5.12
N SER A 64 -4.10 -7.65 4.95
CA SER A 64 -4.76 -8.41 3.90
C SER A 64 -5.28 -7.47 2.81
N PRO A 65 -4.89 -7.66 1.53
CA PRO A 65 -5.44 -6.87 0.44
C PRO A 65 -6.95 -7.04 0.33
N ASP A 66 -7.64 -5.92 0.14
CA ASP A 66 -9.09 -5.83 -0.04
C ASP A 66 -9.41 -4.87 -1.20
N TRP A 67 -10.71 -4.58 -1.39
CA TRP A 67 -11.20 -3.72 -2.47
C TRP A 67 -10.49 -2.35 -2.56
N VAL A 68 -9.93 -1.82 -1.46
CA VAL A 68 -9.21 -0.54 -1.44
C VAL A 68 -8.00 -0.57 -2.36
N CYS A 69 -7.28 -1.70 -2.39
CA CYS A 69 -6.14 -1.87 -3.27
C CYS A 69 -6.54 -1.85 -4.76
N GLY A 70 -7.79 -2.15 -5.09
CA GLY A 70 -8.35 -2.05 -6.44
C GLY A 70 -8.72 -0.62 -6.81
N GLU A 71 -9.36 0.10 -5.89
CA GLU A 71 -9.70 1.51 -6.07
C GLU A 71 -8.43 2.36 -6.25
N VAL A 72 -7.45 2.20 -5.35
CA VAL A 72 -6.24 3.02 -5.40
C VAL A 72 -5.35 2.67 -6.60
N ALA A 73 -5.29 1.40 -7.04
CA ALA A 73 -4.43 1.00 -8.16
C ALA A 73 -4.75 1.74 -9.48
N LEU A 74 -5.96 2.28 -9.64
CA LEU A 74 -6.37 3.05 -10.81
C LEU A 74 -5.73 4.44 -10.89
N LEU A 75 -5.17 4.93 -9.77
CA LEU A 75 -4.57 6.25 -9.70
C LEU A 75 -3.14 6.23 -10.24
N PRO A 76 -2.72 7.27 -10.98
CA PRO A 76 -1.45 7.26 -11.68
C PRO A 76 -0.25 7.37 -10.73
N THR A 77 -0.33 8.18 -9.67
CA THR A 77 0.82 8.42 -8.78
C THR A 77 0.68 7.73 -7.41
N LEU A 78 1.81 7.45 -6.75
CA LEU A 78 1.83 6.88 -5.40
C LEU A 78 1.21 7.82 -4.35
N GLU A 79 1.37 9.13 -4.55
CA GLU A 79 0.86 10.17 -3.67
C GLU A 79 -0.67 10.19 -3.70
N GLU A 80 -1.28 10.15 -4.88
CA GLU A 80 -2.74 10.04 -5.04
C GLU A 80 -3.27 8.73 -4.44
N ARG A 81 -2.56 7.62 -4.65
CA ARG A 81 -2.90 6.32 -4.04
C ARG A 81 -2.92 6.37 -2.53
N SER A 82 -1.91 7.00 -1.94
CA SER A 82 -1.81 7.19 -0.50
C SER A 82 -2.92 8.10 0.02
N ALA A 83 -3.18 9.21 -0.66
CA ALA A 83 -4.23 10.16 -0.30
C ALA A 83 -5.61 9.51 -0.31
N ARG A 84 -5.95 8.76 -1.37
CA ARG A 84 -7.22 8.05 -1.48
C ARG A 84 -7.37 6.94 -0.44
N PHE A 85 -6.29 6.22 -0.13
CA PHE A 85 -6.29 5.28 0.99
C PHE A 85 -6.63 5.99 2.31
N LEU A 86 -5.93 7.08 2.63
CA LEU A 86 -6.18 7.84 3.86
C LEU A 86 -7.61 8.37 3.94
N GLU A 87 -8.16 8.83 2.81
CA GLU A 87 -9.55 9.27 2.71
C GLU A 87 -10.55 8.13 3.01
N ILE A 88 -10.36 6.95 2.41
CA ILE A 88 -11.21 5.78 2.62
C ILE A 88 -11.25 5.37 4.11
N TYR A 89 -10.12 5.44 4.80
CA TYR A 89 -10.04 5.12 6.23
C TYR A 89 -10.35 6.31 7.16
N GLY A 90 -10.75 7.47 6.62
CA GLY A 90 -11.10 8.66 7.42
C GLY A 90 -9.91 9.28 8.15
N LEU A 91 -8.68 9.05 7.66
CA LEU A 91 -7.42 9.50 8.26
C LEU A 91 -6.93 10.85 7.69
N ILE A 92 -7.81 11.55 6.97
CA ILE A 92 -7.56 12.86 6.39
C ILE A 92 -7.56 13.95 7.48
N ASN A 93 -6.39 14.15 8.10
CA ASN A 93 -6.03 15.41 8.78
C ASN A 93 -4.52 15.62 8.97
N ILE A 94 -3.70 14.96 8.15
CA ILE A 94 -2.23 14.99 8.24
C ILE A 94 -1.63 15.36 6.87
N LYS A 95 -1.50 16.66 6.66
CA LYS A 95 -0.62 17.32 5.67
C LYS A 95 -1.05 17.28 4.20
N THR A 96 -2.09 18.07 3.90
CA THR A 96 -1.90 19.14 2.92
C THR A 96 -1.26 20.32 3.66
N LYS A 97 0.07 20.36 3.71
CA LYS A 97 0.77 21.62 3.96
C LYS A 97 1.84 21.77 2.88
N PRO A 98 1.82 22.89 2.12
CA PRO A 98 2.80 23.15 1.06
C PRO A 98 4.23 23.17 1.58
#